data_AF-A0ABF7R370-F1
#
_entry.id   AF-A0ABF7R370-F1
#
_cell.length_a   1.000
_cell.length_b   1.000
_cell.length_c   1.000
_cell.angle_alpha   90.00
_cell.angle_beta   90.00
_cell.angle_gamma   90.00
#
_symmetry.space_group_name_H-M   'P 1'
#
loop_
_entity.id
_entity.type
_entity.pdbx_description
1 polymer ?
#
loop_
_entity_poly.entity_id
_entity_poly.type
_entity_poly.pdbx_seq_one_letter_code
_entity_poly.pdbx_strand_id
1 'polypeptide(L)' 'MMPAKYTLTHFELLNEATQERLHNLGLYEGKDVALIQRYPFHGPVIIESDRQRIGLRYRVFCQLTGGMES' A
#
# COMPACT_ATOMS: atom_id res chain seq x y z
N MET A 1 -15.01 -9.61 10.63
CA MET A 1 -14.14 -10.15 9.56
C MET A 1 -12.76 -9.55 9.76
N MET A 2 -11.68 -10.34 9.76
CA MET A 2 -10.33 -9.81 9.91
C MET A 2 -9.89 -9.16 8.58
N PRO A 3 -9.23 -7.99 8.59
CA PRO A 3 -8.77 -7.35 7.36
C PRO A 3 -7.70 -8.22 6.68
N ALA A 4 -7.72 -8.26 5.35
CA ALA A 4 -6.70 -8.95 4.56
C ALA A 4 -5.34 -8.30 4.79
N LYS A 5 -4.28 -9.10 4.97
CA LYS A 5 -2.91 -8.62 5.16
C LYS A 5 -2.11 -8.76 3.88
N TYR A 6 -1.22 -7.80 3.64
CA TYR A 6 -0.31 -7.76 2.51
C TYR A 6 1.08 -7.39 2.99
N THR A 7 2.09 -8.05 2.44
CA THR A 7 3.49 -7.67 2.60
C THR A 7 3.87 -6.76 1.44
N LEU A 8 4.47 -5.61 1.73
CA LEU A 8 4.96 -4.69 0.69
C LEU A 8 6.30 -5.18 0.17
N THR A 9 6.45 -5.41 -1.12
CA THR A 9 7.65 -6.05 -1.68
C THR A 9 8.26 -5.35 -2.89
N HIS A 10 7.50 -4.61 -3.70
CA HIS A 10 8.00 -4.08 -4.98
C HIS A 10 8.13 -2.55 -4.99
N PHE A 11 8.97 -1.99 -4.14
CA PHE A 11 9.20 -0.53 -4.07
C PHE A 11 9.92 0.01 -5.32
N GLU A 12 10.75 -0.80 -5.97
CA GLU A 12 11.49 -0.51 -7.20
C GLU A 12 10.58 -0.16 -8.39
N LEU A 13 9.30 -0.55 -8.34
CA LEU A 13 8.30 -0.20 -9.35
C LEU A 13 7.76 1.24 -9.19
N LEU A 14 8.09 1.92 -8.11
CA LEU A 14 7.67 3.29 -7.81
C LEU A 14 8.78 4.29 -8.18
N ASN A 15 8.39 5.54 -8.48
CA ASN A 15 9.37 6.62 -8.61
C ASN A 15 9.97 6.98 -7.23
N GLU A 16 11.18 7.54 -7.26
CA GLU A 16 11.98 7.89 -6.07
C GLU A 16 11.20 8.76 -5.07
N ALA A 17 10.54 9.83 -5.54
CA ALA A 17 9.76 10.71 -4.67
C ALA A 17 8.60 9.99 -3.95
N THR A 18 7.99 8.99 -4.59
CA THR A 18 6.94 8.18 -3.96
C THR A 18 7.54 7.22 -2.94
N GLN A 19 8.68 6.58 -3.25
CA GLN A 19 9.39 5.71 -2.31
C GLN A 19 9.80 6.49 -1.05
N GLU A 20 10.43 7.65 -1.19
CA GLU A 20 10.81 8.51 -0.07
C GLU A 20 9.61 8.88 0.80
N ARG A 21 8.49 9.25 0.17
CA ARG A 21 7.26 9.59 0.92
C ARG A 21 6.72 8.40 1.70
N LEU A 22 6.76 7.19 1.13
CA LEU A 22 6.35 5.97 1.81
C LEU A 22 7.29 5.66 2.99
N HIS A 23 8.59 5.79 2.81
CA HIS A 23 9.58 5.63 3.88
C HIS A 23 9.38 6.65 5.01
N ASN A 24 9.07 7.90 4.69
CA ASN A 24 8.74 8.93 5.69
C ASN A 24 7.44 8.63 6.47
N LEU A 25 6.55 7.83 5.89
CA LEU A 25 5.35 7.31 6.55
C LEU A 25 5.61 5.98 7.29
N GLY A 26 6.87 5.54 7.35
CA GLY A 26 7.26 4.30 8.00
C GLY A 26 6.91 3.05 7.19
N LEU A 27 6.65 3.17 5.89
CA LEU A 27 6.40 2.02 5.00
C LEU A 27 7.70 1.63 4.30
N TYR A 28 8.08 0.35 4.41
CA TYR A 28 9.32 -0.20 3.87
C TYR A 28 9.03 -1.57 3.23
N GLU A 29 9.97 -2.03 2.43
CA GLU A 29 9.94 -3.39 1.89
C GLU A 29 9.96 -4.43 3.03
N GLY A 30 9.21 -5.52 2.86
CA GLY A 30 8.99 -6.55 3.86
C GLY A 30 7.98 -6.17 4.96
N LYS A 31 7.42 -4.96 4.93
CA LYS A 31 6.45 -4.53 5.95
C LYS A 31 5.07 -5.10 5.69
N ASP A 32 4.45 -5.65 6.75
CA ASP A 32 3.07 -6.11 6.71
C ASP A 32 2.09 -4.96 6.98
N VAL A 33 1.05 -4.87 6.15
CA VAL A 33 -0.03 -3.89 6.28
C VAL A 33 -1.38 -4.58 6.19
N ALA A 34 -2.38 -4.05 6.90
CA ALA A 34 -3.75 -4.52 6.81
C ALA A 34 -4.54 -3.65 5.82
N LEU A 35 -5.23 -4.27 4.86
CA LEU A 35 -6.16 -3.58 3.98
C LEU A 35 -7.48 -3.35 4.71
N ILE A 36 -7.79 -2.09 5.01
CA ILE A 36 -8.99 -1.68 5.75
C ILE A 36 -10.14 -1.40 4.79
N GLN A 37 -9.86 -0.72 3.68
CA GLN A 37 -10.90 -0.31 2.74
C GLN A 37 -10.38 -0.21 1.32
N ARG A 38 -11.21 -0.65 0.37
CA ARG A 38 -11.04 -0.36 -1.07
C ARG A 38 -12.21 0.50 -1.52
N TYR A 39 -11.92 1.57 -2.24
CA TYR A 39 -12.96 2.34 -2.91
C TYR A 39 -13.15 1.83 -4.34
N PRO A 40 -14.39 1.86 -4.88
CA PRO A 40 -14.68 1.40 -6.24
C PRO A 40 -13.97 2.27 -7.31
N PHE A 41 -14.00 1.79 -8.55
CA PHE A 41 -13.48 2.51 -9.74
C PHE A 41 -11.98 2.87 -9.67
N HIS A 42 -11.14 1.94 -9.20
CA HIS A 42 -9.71 2.16 -8.94
C HIS A 42 -9.44 3.36 -8.01
N GLY A 43 -10.42 3.66 -7.14
CA GLY A 43 -10.28 4.64 -6.08
C GLY A 43 -9.18 4.25 -5.09
N PRO A 44 -8.82 5.14 -4.17
CA PRO A 44 -7.76 4.88 -3.21
C PRO A 44 -8.04 3.62 -2.39
N VAL A 45 -7.00 3.11 -1.75
CA VAL A 45 -7.11 2.09 -0.71
C VAL A 45 -6.67 2.67 0.61
N ILE A 46 -7.30 2.24 1.69
CA ILE A 46 -6.87 2.56 3.05
C ILE A 46 -6.18 1.33 3.60
N ILE A 47 -4.90 1.48 3.93
CA ILE A 47 -4.13 0.47 4.65
C ILE A 47 -3.90 0.93 6.08
N GLU A 48 -3.67 -0.03 6.98
CA GLU A 48 -3.27 0.22 8.36
C GLU A 48 -1.89 -0.42 8.62
N SER A 49 -1.00 0.38 9.20
CA SER A 49 0.36 0.02 9.61
C SER A 49 0.65 0.74 10.92
N ASP A 50 1.18 0.05 11.93
CA ASP A 50 1.51 0.65 13.23
C ASP A 50 0.39 1.50 13.86
N ARG A 51 -0.86 1.04 13.73
CA ARG A 51 -2.10 1.74 14.18
C ARG A 51 -2.36 3.08 13.46
N GLN A 52 -1.59 3.40 12.42
CA GLN A 52 -1.83 4.52 11.53
C GLN A 52 -2.56 4.05 10.27
N ARG A 53 -3.55 4.83 9.84
CA ARG A 53 -4.24 4.61 8.56
C ARG A 53 -3.69 5.52 7.49
N ILE A 54 -3.36 4.94 6.35
CA ILE A 54 -2.71 5.62 5.23
C ILE A 54 -3.53 5.38 3.97
N GLY A 55 -3.88 6.46 3.29
CA GLY A 55 -4.50 6.40 1.96
C GLY A 55 -3.44 6.26 0.88
N LEU A 56 -3.54 5.20 0.09
CA LEU A 56 -2.69 4.97 -1.08
C LEU A 56 -3.53 5.04 -2.36
N ARG A 57 -2.90 5.53 -3.44
CA ARG A 57 -3.47 5.35 -4.78
C ARG A 57 -3.54 3.86 -5.08
N TYR A 58 -4.63 3.41 -5.71
CA TYR A 58 -4.83 2.00 -6.08
C TYR A 58 -3.61 1.42 -6.79
N ARG A 59 -3.11 2.12 -7.82
CA ARG A 59 -1.94 1.70 -8.60
C ARG A 59 -0.69 1.50 -7.76
N VAL A 60 -0.41 2.41 -6.83
CA VAL A 60 0.75 2.29 -5.92
C VAL A 60 0.61 1.05 -5.04
N PHE A 61 -0.59 0.79 -4.52
CA PHE A 61 -0.86 -0.41 -3.74
C PHE A 61 -0.69 -1.69 -4.56
N CYS A 62 -1.22 -1.73 -5.80
CA CYS A 62 -1.05 -2.87 -6.70
C CYS A 62 0.42 -3.15 -6.99
N GLN A 63 1.21 -2.10 -7.30
CA GLN A 63 2.65 -2.21 -7.49
C GLN A 63 3.31 -2.81 -6.25
N LEU A 64 3.12 -2.20 -5.08
CA LEU A 64 3.76 -2.64 -3.84
C LEU A 64 3.41 -4.09 -3.44
N THR A 65 2.21 -4.56 -3.76
CA THR A 65 1.70 -5.89 -3.34
C THR A 65 1.80 -6.96 -4.44
N GLY A 66 2.31 -6.61 -5.63
CA GLY A 66 2.32 -7.51 -6.79
C GLY A 66 0.93 -7.86 -7.33
N GLY A 67 -0.11 -7.10 -6.95
CA GLY A 67 -1.47 -7.33 -7.42
C GLY A 67 -1.65 -6.85 -8.86
N MET A 68 -2.30 -7.68 -9.71
CA MET A 68 -2.62 -7.28 -11.08
C MET A 68 -3.66 -6.14 -11.10
N GLU A 69 -3.43 -5.12 -11.95
CA GLU A 69 -4.47 -4.19 -12.38
C GLU A 69 -5.45 -4.99 -13.28
N SER A 70 -6.55 -5.50 -12.71
CA SER A 70 -7.70 -6.00 -13.49
C SER A 70 -8.63 -4.87 -13.88
#